data_AF-A0A6L7GAC6-F1
#
_entry.id   AF-A0A6L7GAC6-F1
#
_cell.length_a   1.000
_cell.length_b   1.000
_cell.length_c   1.000
_cell.angle_alpha   90.00
_cell.angle_beta   90.00
_cell.angle_gamma   90.00
#
_symmetry.space_group_name_H-M   'P 1'
#
loop_
_entity.id
_entity.type
_entity.pdbx_description
1 polymer ?
#
loop_
_entity_poly.entity_id
_entity_poly.type
_entity_poly.pdbx_seq_one_letter_code
_entity_poly.pdbx_strand_id
1 'polypeptide(L)'
;MPAAPDVGGGLDLATQDLEVLWLIVSALALCQDAGLRALYEAGELEVAAALSARQAQELMALLRPLGADGLARRVAAGIAFEDRAALRQRVLPQAQTLLGGLRESVGGLHGRSLLTRELIDRGHSGPAYLRAIEAEQEAPFLFLPSSGGAPERAVARAAEPAPSPGAAPRRRRIPGRWW
;
A
#
# COMPACT_ATOMS: atom_id res chain seq x y z
N MET A 1 23.71 -11.52 -32.29
CA MET A 1 22.68 -11.32 -31.25
C MET A 1 22.68 -12.54 -30.36
N PRO A 2 23.05 -12.45 -29.06
CA PRO A 2 22.95 -13.59 -28.16
C PRO A 2 21.47 -13.92 -27.91
N ALA A 3 21.12 -15.19 -28.07
CA ALA A 3 19.80 -15.72 -27.78
C ALA A 3 19.47 -15.50 -26.29
N ALA A 4 18.24 -15.07 -26.01
CA ALA A 4 17.74 -14.97 -24.65
C ALA A 4 17.86 -16.36 -23.97
N PRO A 5 18.31 -16.44 -22.71
CA PRO A 5 18.35 -17.71 -22.01
C PRO A 5 16.93 -18.26 -21.92
N ASP A 6 16.76 -19.46 -22.45
CA ASP A 6 15.56 -20.27 -22.28
C ASP A 6 15.43 -20.59 -20.79
N VAL A 7 14.59 -19.84 -20.08
CA VAL A 7 14.23 -20.09 -18.68
C VAL A 7 13.24 -21.27 -18.58
N GLY A 8 13.17 -22.12 -19.61
CA GLY A 8 12.39 -23.35 -19.71
C GLY A 8 12.87 -24.51 -18.83
N GLY A 9 13.55 -24.23 -17.71
CA GLY A 9 13.65 -25.19 -16.62
C GLY A 9 12.30 -25.26 -15.92
N GLY A 10 11.40 -26.11 -16.42
CA GLY A 10 10.07 -26.31 -15.88
C GLY A 10 10.14 -26.85 -14.45
N LEU A 11 10.17 -25.97 -13.46
CA LEU A 11 9.90 -26.31 -12.08
C LEU A 11 8.42 -26.72 -12.02
N ASP A 12 8.16 -28.01 -11.81
CA ASP A 12 6.84 -28.50 -11.43
C ASP A 12 6.49 -27.86 -10.09
N LEU A 13 5.56 -26.90 -10.14
CA LEU A 13 5.07 -26.23 -8.94
C LEU A 13 3.95 -27.09 -8.33
N ALA A 14 4.02 -27.35 -7.03
CA ALA A 14 2.93 -27.89 -6.25
C ALA A 14 2.13 -26.76 -5.60
N THR A 15 0.92 -27.07 -5.11
CA THR A 15 0.12 -26.10 -4.34
C THR A 15 0.89 -25.58 -3.11
N GLN A 16 1.69 -26.44 -2.47
CA GLN A 16 2.53 -26.06 -1.33
C GLN A 16 3.59 -25.01 -1.70
N ASP A 17 4.05 -24.99 -2.96
CA ASP A 17 5.00 -23.97 -3.40
C ASP A 17 4.38 -22.57 -3.46
N LEU A 18 3.05 -22.46 -3.64
CA LEU A 18 2.37 -21.17 -3.56
C LEU A 18 2.37 -20.60 -2.14
N GLU A 19 2.25 -21.47 -1.13
CA GLU A 19 2.35 -21.05 0.28
C GLU A 19 3.79 -20.62 0.61
N VAL A 20 4.79 -21.36 0.13
CA VAL A 20 6.20 -20.99 0.29
C VAL A 20 6.49 -19.66 -0.42
N LEU A 21 6.00 -19.47 -1.64
CA LEU A 21 6.13 -18.22 -2.37
C LEU A 21 5.48 -17.06 -1.60
N TRP A 22 4.28 -17.26 -1.06
CA TRP A 22 3.62 -16.26 -0.22
C TRP A 22 4.47 -15.89 1.00
N LEU A 23 5.04 -16.88 1.68
CA LEU A 23 5.91 -16.67 2.84
C LEU A 23 7.17 -15.87 2.48
N ILE A 24 7.85 -16.25 1.39
CA ILE A 24 9.06 -15.55 0.91
C ILE A 24 8.74 -14.10 0.56
N VAL A 25 7.63 -13.86 -0.14
CA VAL A 25 7.19 -12.51 -0.50
C VAL A 25 6.87 -11.68 0.73
N SER A 26 6.18 -12.26 1.71
CA SER A 26 5.87 -11.58 2.97
C SER A 26 7.13 -11.22 3.76
N ALA A 27 8.09 -12.14 3.84
CA ALA A 27 9.37 -11.88 4.49
C ALA A 27 10.16 -10.77 3.78
N LEU A 28 10.20 -10.80 2.44
CA LEU A 28 10.86 -9.76 1.64
C LEU A 28 10.23 -8.38 1.90
N ALA A 29 8.90 -8.29 1.90
CA ALA A 29 8.18 -7.05 2.16
C ALA A 29 8.51 -6.51 3.57
N LEU A 30 8.57 -7.37 4.58
CA LEU A 30 8.95 -6.98 5.94
C LEU A 30 10.40 -6.47 6.00
N CYS A 31 11.34 -7.14 5.33
CA CYS A 31 12.73 -6.69 5.27
C CYS A 31 12.87 -5.33 4.55
N GLN A 32 12.11 -5.11 3.48
CA GLN A 32 12.07 -3.83 2.76
C GLN A 32 11.52 -2.72 3.65
N ASP A 33 10.46 -3.00 4.41
CA ASP A 33 9.88 -2.05 5.36
C ASP A 33 10.86 -1.65 6.47
N ALA A 34 11.48 -2.64 7.12
CA ALA A 34 12.47 -2.40 8.16
C ALA A 34 13.68 -1.63 7.62
N GLY A 35 14.16 -1.96 6.42
CA GLY A 35 15.27 -1.25 5.77
C GLY A 35 14.95 0.20 5.46
N LEU A 36 13.74 0.49 4.95
CA LEU A 36 13.30 1.86 4.70
C LEU A 36 13.15 2.65 5.99
N ARG A 37 12.60 2.04 7.04
CA ARG A 37 12.49 2.67 8.36
C ARG A 37 13.87 3.04 8.93
N ALA A 38 14.84 2.14 8.83
CA ALA A 38 16.22 2.41 9.27
C ALA A 38 16.85 3.60 8.50
N LEU A 39 16.63 3.71 7.19
CA LEU A 39 17.11 4.85 6.41
C LEU A 39 16.43 6.17 6.82
N TYR A 40 15.13 6.12 7.15
CA TYR A 40 14.42 7.28 7.68
C TYR A 40 14.97 7.71 9.04
N GLU A 41 15.24 6.77 9.95
CA GLU A 41 15.84 7.04 11.26
C GLU A 41 17.27 7.61 11.14
N ALA A 42 18.04 7.15 10.15
CA ALA A 42 19.36 7.68 9.85
C ALA A 42 19.34 9.05 9.14
N GLY A 43 18.18 9.52 8.68
CA GLY A 43 18.05 10.77 7.91
C GLY A 43 18.48 10.64 6.43
N GLU A 44 18.67 9.43 5.94
CA GLU A 44 19.15 9.11 4.58
C GLU A 44 17.98 9.03 3.58
N LEU A 45 17.20 10.11 3.47
CA LEU A 45 15.98 10.13 2.64
C LEU A 45 16.26 9.95 1.15
N GLU A 46 17.37 10.49 0.64
CA GLU A 46 17.74 10.31 -0.78
C GLU A 46 17.98 8.85 -1.12
N VAL A 47 18.67 8.13 -0.23
CA VAL A 47 18.92 6.69 -0.37
C VAL A 47 17.61 5.92 -0.28
N ALA A 48 16.72 6.28 0.65
CA ALA A 48 15.42 5.64 0.79
C ALA A 48 14.53 5.82 -0.46
N ALA A 49 14.51 7.03 -1.04
CA ALA A 49 13.77 7.32 -2.27
C ALA A 49 14.28 6.51 -3.46
N ALA A 50 15.61 6.44 -3.62
CA ALA A 50 16.24 5.69 -4.69
C ALA A 50 16.06 4.17 -4.53
N LEU A 51 16.22 3.65 -3.31
CA LEU A 51 16.08 2.23 -3.00
C LEU A 51 14.64 1.76 -3.24
N SER A 52 13.65 2.48 -2.74
CA SER A 52 12.23 2.14 -2.92
C SER A 52 11.80 2.20 -4.39
N ALA A 53 12.25 3.20 -5.16
CA ALA A 53 12.00 3.28 -6.60
C ALA A 53 12.58 2.07 -7.35
N ARG A 54 13.83 1.72 -7.03
CA ARG A 54 14.53 0.59 -7.65
C ARG A 54 13.83 -0.73 -7.32
N GLN A 55 13.49 -0.97 -6.05
CA GLN A 55 12.78 -2.18 -5.62
C GLN A 55 11.41 -2.31 -6.30
N ALA A 56 10.67 -1.21 -6.44
CA ALA A 56 9.40 -1.20 -7.16
C ALA A 56 9.61 -1.61 -8.64
N GLN A 57 10.62 -1.06 -9.31
CA GLN A 57 10.94 -1.40 -10.71
C GLN A 57 11.37 -2.86 -10.87
N GLU A 58 12.22 -3.37 -9.98
CA GLU A 58 12.68 -4.75 -9.99
C GLU A 58 11.50 -5.73 -9.79
N LEU A 59 10.64 -5.46 -8.81
CA LEU A 59 9.44 -6.27 -8.59
C LEU A 59 8.45 -6.17 -9.76
N MET A 60 8.23 -4.98 -10.34
CA MET A 60 7.42 -4.85 -11.56
C MET A 60 7.98 -5.69 -12.71
N ALA A 61 9.29 -5.69 -12.92
CA ALA A 61 9.94 -6.47 -13.96
C ALA A 61 9.74 -7.98 -13.74
N LEU A 62 9.84 -8.44 -12.49
CA LEU A 62 9.60 -9.83 -12.10
C LEU A 62 8.12 -10.24 -12.28
N LEU A 63 7.18 -9.35 -11.99
CA LEU A 63 5.75 -9.62 -12.09
C LEU A 63 5.20 -9.55 -13.52
N ARG A 64 5.83 -8.77 -14.41
CA ARG A 64 5.36 -8.55 -15.78
C ARG A 64 5.04 -9.84 -16.55
N PRO A 65 5.87 -10.91 -16.54
CA PRO A 65 5.54 -12.15 -17.24
C PRO A 65 4.55 -13.06 -16.48
N LEU A 66 4.23 -12.76 -15.22
CA LEU A 66 3.45 -13.65 -14.35
C LEU A 66 1.96 -13.29 -14.39
N GLY A 67 1.18 -14.17 -15.01
CA GLY A 67 -0.28 -14.18 -14.92
C GLY A 67 -0.77 -15.21 -13.90
N ALA A 68 -1.87 -14.91 -13.18
CA ALA A 68 -2.46 -15.85 -12.21
C ALA A 68 -2.85 -17.16 -12.87
N ASP A 69 -3.38 -17.07 -14.10
CA ASP A 69 -3.70 -18.25 -14.91
C ASP A 69 -2.45 -19.05 -15.31
N GLY A 70 -1.36 -18.35 -15.64
CA GLY A 70 -0.07 -18.98 -15.95
C GLY A 70 0.49 -19.76 -14.76
N LEU A 71 0.41 -19.17 -13.56
CA LEU A 71 0.78 -19.84 -12.31
C LEU A 71 -0.11 -21.06 -12.04
N ALA A 72 -1.44 -20.92 -12.13
CA ALA A 72 -2.36 -22.03 -11.90
C ALA A 72 -2.17 -23.17 -12.91
N ARG A 73 -1.84 -22.87 -14.17
CA ARG A 73 -1.48 -23.87 -15.19
C ARG A 73 -0.17 -24.58 -14.85
N ARG A 74 0.85 -23.86 -14.37
CA ARG A 74 2.12 -24.46 -13.95
C ARG A 74 1.92 -25.40 -12.77
N VAL A 75 1.08 -25.02 -11.80
CA VAL A 75 0.77 -25.89 -10.66
C VAL A 75 0.05 -27.17 -11.10
N ALA A 76 -0.84 -27.06 -12.09
CA ALA A 76 -1.53 -28.22 -12.65
C ALA A 76 -0.70 -29.04 -13.67
N ALA A 77 0.52 -28.62 -14.01
CA ALA A 77 1.30 -29.29 -15.08
C ALA A 77 1.74 -30.71 -14.68
N GLY A 78 2.09 -30.91 -13.40
CA GLY A 78 2.61 -32.17 -12.86
C GLY A 78 1.56 -33.24 -12.55
N ILE A 79 0.27 -32.99 -12.78
CA ILE A 79 -0.80 -33.96 -12.49
C ILE A 79 -1.42 -34.56 -13.77
N ALA A 80 -2.14 -35.68 -13.60
CA ALA A 80 -2.81 -36.40 -14.67
C ALA A 80 -3.80 -35.49 -15.43
N PHE A 81 -3.89 -35.67 -16.75
CA PHE A 81 -4.66 -34.78 -17.63
C PHE A 81 -6.13 -34.60 -17.19
N GLU A 82 -6.75 -35.67 -16.70
CA GLU A 82 -8.15 -35.69 -16.26
C GLU A 82 -8.39 -34.78 -15.03
N ASP A 83 -7.40 -34.64 -14.15
CA ASP A 83 -7.50 -33.85 -12.92
C ASP A 83 -7.04 -32.38 -13.10
N ARG A 84 -6.38 -32.05 -14.22
CA ARG A 84 -5.78 -30.72 -14.46
C ARG A 84 -6.76 -29.58 -14.36
N ALA A 85 -7.94 -29.74 -14.95
CA ALA A 85 -8.95 -28.70 -14.96
C ALA A 85 -9.46 -28.41 -13.54
N ALA A 86 -9.74 -29.46 -12.76
CA ALA A 86 -10.20 -29.34 -11.40
C ALA A 86 -9.15 -28.69 -10.49
N LEU A 87 -7.87 -29.10 -10.58
CA LEU A 87 -6.81 -28.49 -9.79
C LEU A 87 -6.59 -27.03 -10.16
N ARG A 88 -6.55 -26.69 -11.46
CA ARG A 88 -6.40 -25.30 -11.92
C ARG A 88 -7.50 -24.41 -11.37
N GLN A 89 -8.75 -24.86 -11.37
CA GLN A 89 -9.87 -24.09 -10.80
C GLN A 89 -9.71 -23.88 -9.30
N ARG A 90 -9.22 -24.88 -8.57
CA ARG A 90 -8.97 -24.78 -7.12
C ARG A 90 -7.81 -23.83 -6.79
N VAL A 91 -6.75 -23.84 -7.59
CA VAL A 91 -5.52 -23.05 -7.35
C VAL A 91 -5.63 -21.60 -7.83
N LEU A 92 -6.45 -21.33 -8.85
CA LEU A 92 -6.56 -20.01 -9.45
C LEU A 92 -6.82 -18.87 -8.43
N PRO A 93 -7.74 -19.01 -7.46
CA PRO A 93 -7.95 -17.97 -6.44
C PRO A 93 -6.70 -17.68 -5.61
N GLN A 94 -5.93 -18.72 -5.23
CA GLN A 94 -4.69 -18.56 -4.46
C GLN A 94 -3.64 -17.81 -5.28
N ALA A 95 -3.48 -18.17 -6.56
CA ALA A 95 -2.57 -17.48 -7.48
C ALA A 95 -2.98 -16.01 -7.71
N GLN A 96 -4.29 -15.72 -7.73
CA GLN A 96 -4.82 -14.35 -7.80
C GLN A 96 -4.47 -13.55 -6.54
N THR A 97 -4.70 -14.10 -5.34
CA THR A 97 -4.34 -13.46 -4.08
C THR A 97 -2.85 -13.17 -4.00
N LEU A 98 -2.00 -14.14 -4.34
CA LEU A 98 -0.55 -13.98 -4.34
C LEU A 98 -0.09 -12.83 -5.26
N LEU A 99 -0.55 -12.82 -6.52
CA LEU A 99 -0.21 -11.75 -7.44
C LEU A 99 -0.85 -10.41 -7.07
N GLY A 100 -2.02 -10.41 -6.43
CA GLY A 100 -2.66 -9.22 -5.88
C GLY A 100 -1.77 -8.57 -4.82
N GLY A 101 -1.38 -9.31 -3.79
CA GLY A 101 -0.50 -8.82 -2.72
C GLY A 101 0.87 -8.36 -3.25
N LEU A 102 1.43 -9.04 -4.24
CA LEU A 102 2.66 -8.61 -4.91
C LEU A 102 2.52 -7.26 -5.63
N ARG A 103 1.39 -7.03 -6.31
CA ARG A 103 1.11 -5.75 -6.97
C ARG A 103 0.86 -4.63 -5.97
N GLU A 104 0.18 -4.93 -4.87
CA GLU A 104 -0.01 -3.98 -3.76
C GLU A 104 1.32 -3.60 -3.12
N SER A 105 2.23 -4.56 -2.93
CA SER A 105 3.59 -4.30 -2.44
C SER A 105 4.38 -3.37 -3.37
N VAL A 106 4.32 -3.59 -4.68
CA VAL A 106 4.89 -2.66 -5.68
C VAL A 106 4.29 -1.27 -5.54
N GLY A 107 2.96 -1.17 -5.43
CA GLY A 107 2.27 0.10 -5.22
C GLY A 107 2.73 0.81 -3.95
N GLY A 108 2.89 0.06 -2.86
CA GLY A 108 3.41 0.55 -1.58
C GLY A 108 4.84 1.09 -1.70
N LEU A 109 5.75 0.37 -2.36
CA LEU A 109 7.13 0.82 -2.59
C LEU A 109 7.19 2.08 -3.46
N HIS A 110 6.39 2.12 -4.53
CA HIS A 110 6.32 3.30 -5.39
C HIS A 110 5.76 4.51 -4.63
N GLY A 111 4.67 4.33 -3.88
CA GLY A 111 4.08 5.37 -3.03
C GLY A 111 5.05 5.88 -1.98
N ARG A 112 5.83 5.00 -1.35
CA ARG A 112 6.91 5.38 -0.42
C ARG A 112 7.97 6.23 -1.12
N SER A 113 8.42 5.85 -2.31
CA SER A 113 9.39 6.65 -3.06
C SER A 113 8.90 8.06 -3.34
N LEU A 114 7.63 8.22 -3.76
CA LEU A 114 7.01 9.52 -3.99
C LEU A 114 6.91 10.33 -2.69
N LEU A 115 6.45 9.71 -1.62
CA LEU A 115 6.37 10.34 -0.30
C LEU A 115 7.75 10.79 0.19
N THR A 116 8.78 9.95 0.05
CA THR A 116 10.14 10.32 0.46
C THR A 116 10.63 11.55 -0.30
N ARG A 117 10.37 11.63 -1.61
CA ARG A 117 10.69 12.82 -2.42
C ARG A 117 9.95 14.06 -1.94
N GLU A 118 8.66 13.93 -1.63
CA GLU A 118 7.89 15.05 -1.08
C GLU A 118 8.45 15.53 0.27
N LEU A 119 8.92 14.63 1.13
CA LEU A 119 9.58 14.99 2.38
C LEU A 119 10.87 15.76 2.12
N ILE A 120 11.68 15.33 1.15
CA ILE A 120 12.91 16.01 0.74
C ILE A 120 12.59 17.41 0.20
N ASP A 121 11.65 17.52 -0.73
CA ASP A 121 11.27 18.78 -1.38
C ASP A 121 10.74 19.82 -0.36
N ARG A 122 10.09 19.34 0.71
CA ARG A 122 9.60 20.18 1.83
C ARG A 122 10.62 20.40 2.95
N GLY A 123 11.81 19.82 2.86
CA GLY A 123 12.84 19.94 3.89
C GLY A 123 12.50 19.25 5.22
N HIS A 124 11.64 18.22 5.19
CA HIS A 124 11.31 17.42 6.36
C HIS A 124 12.36 16.32 6.57
N SER A 125 12.76 16.09 7.82
CA SER A 125 13.68 14.99 8.15
C SER A 125 12.92 13.69 8.40
N GLY A 126 13.54 12.56 8.04
CA GLY A 126 12.99 11.22 8.29
C GLY A 126 12.62 10.98 9.76
N PRO A 127 13.46 11.30 10.76
CA PRO A 127 13.12 11.09 12.17
C PRO A 127 12.00 12.01 12.67
N ALA A 128 11.85 13.22 12.08
CA ALA A 128 10.71 14.08 12.39
C ALA A 128 9.41 13.49 11.83
N TYR A 129 9.45 12.96 10.60
CA TYR A 129 8.31 12.29 9.98
C TYR A 129 7.87 11.04 10.76
N LEU A 130 8.80 10.17 11.16
CA LEU A 130 8.47 8.97 11.94
C LEU A 130 7.83 9.33 13.30
N ARG A 131 8.37 10.33 14.01
CA ARG A 131 7.77 10.82 15.25
C ARG A 131 6.38 11.42 15.03
N ALA A 132 6.15 12.08 13.90
CA ALA A 132 4.84 12.61 13.55
C ALA A 132 3.82 11.49 13.34
N ILE A 133 4.18 10.40 12.65
CA ILE A 133 3.33 9.21 12.50
C ILE A 133 3.04 8.57 13.86
N GLU A 134 4.05 8.41 14.72
CA GLU A 134 3.87 7.80 16.05
C GLU A 134 3.01 8.66 16.97
N ALA A 135 3.09 9.98 16.83
CA ALA A 135 2.26 10.94 17.56
C ALA A 135 0.84 11.07 16.98
N GLU A 136 0.61 10.61 15.75
CA GLU A 136 -0.70 10.62 15.10
C GLU A 136 -1.61 9.55 15.72
N GLN A 137 -2.24 9.91 16.84
CA GLN A 137 -3.10 9.00 17.60
C GLN A 137 -4.57 9.01 17.14
N GLU A 138 -5.04 10.06 16.47
CA GLU A 138 -6.48 10.31 16.31
C GLU A 138 -6.89 11.18 15.09
N ALA A 139 -6.42 10.88 13.88
CA ALA A 139 -7.15 11.36 12.70
C ALA A 139 -8.27 10.34 12.37
N PRO A 140 -9.57 10.70 12.44
CA PRO A 140 -10.61 9.80 11.96
C PRO A 140 -10.33 9.52 10.47
N PHE A 141 -10.18 8.24 10.12
CA PHE A 141 -10.05 7.83 8.73
C PHE A 141 -11.25 8.40 7.95
N LEU A 142 -10.99 9.40 7.12
CA LEU A 142 -11.99 9.99 6.25
C LEU A 142 -12.28 8.96 5.17
N PHE A 143 -13.26 8.09 5.45
CA PHE A 143 -13.75 7.12 4.49
C PHE A 143 -14.44 7.88 3.37
N LEU A 144 -13.74 8.08 2.25
CA LEU A 144 -14.35 8.50 1.01
C LEU A 144 -14.97 7.24 0.39
N PRO A 145 -16.30 7.06 0.42
CA PRO A 145 -16.91 5.95 -0.27
C PRO A 145 -16.53 6.03 -1.75
N SER A 146 -16.00 4.94 -2.29
CA SER A 146 -15.76 4.82 -3.72
C SER A 146 -17.08 5.12 -4.43
N SER A 147 -17.06 6.09 -5.33
CA SER A 147 -18.18 6.49 -6.17
C SER A 147 -18.52 5.38 -7.16
N GLY A 148 -19.04 4.26 -6.64
CA GLY A 148 -19.40 3.05 -7.36
C GLY A 148 -20.79 2.51 -7.00
N GLY A 149 -21.61 3.30 -6.31
CA GLY A 149 -23.02 3.03 -6.04
C GLY A 149 -23.73 4.32 -5.68
N ALA A 150 -24.79 4.66 -6.42
CA ALA A 150 -25.48 5.94 -6.32
C ALA A 150 -25.97 6.27 -4.89
N PRO A 151 -26.02 7.57 -4.51
CA PRO A 151 -26.44 8.02 -3.20
C PRO A 151 -27.96 8.10 -3.16
N GLU A 152 -28.62 7.32 -2.30
CA GLU A 152 -30.01 7.60 -1.97
C GLU A 152 -30.25 7.52 -0.46
N ARG A 153 -30.48 8.71 0.12
CA ARG A 153 -31.03 9.01 1.44
C ARG A 153 -30.13 8.78 2.66
N ALA A 154 -29.41 9.84 3.05
CA ALA A 154 -29.61 10.49 4.35
C ALA A 154 -28.73 11.74 4.49
N VAL A 155 -29.10 12.83 3.81
CA VAL A 155 -28.77 14.18 4.28
C VAL A 155 -30.08 14.93 4.46
N ALA A 156 -30.71 14.67 5.60
CA ALA A 156 -31.81 15.46 6.12
C ALA A 156 -31.42 15.98 7.51
N ARG A 157 -30.56 17.00 7.52
CA ARG A 157 -30.63 18.14 8.44
C ARG A 157 -29.65 19.21 7.98
N ALA A 158 -30.14 20.06 7.09
CA ALA A 158 -29.56 21.37 6.83
C ALA A 158 -30.04 22.38 7.89
N ALA A 159 -29.20 23.40 8.07
CA ALA A 159 -29.51 24.75 8.51
C ALA A 159 -29.64 25.03 10.02
N GLU A 160 -28.50 25.19 10.69
CA GLU A 160 -28.38 26.27 11.68
C GLU A 160 -28.24 27.61 10.92
N PRO A 161 -29.05 28.64 11.23
CA PRO A 161 -28.91 29.95 10.60
C PRO A 161 -27.73 30.72 11.18
N ALA A 162 -26.96 31.35 10.30
CA ALA A 162 -25.86 32.24 10.65
C ALA A 162 -26.34 33.46 11.47
N PRO A 163 -25.53 33.95 12.44
CA PRO A 163 -25.88 35.15 13.21
C PRO A 163 -25.73 36.43 12.36
N SER A 164 -26.79 37.25 12.36
CA SER A 164 -26.86 38.55 11.67
C SER A 164 -25.73 39.52 12.07
N PRO A 165 -25.20 40.31 11.11
CA PRO A 165 -24.24 41.37 11.40
C PRO A 165 -25.00 42.59 11.91
N GLY A 166 -25.02 42.82 13.23
CA GLY A 166 -25.68 44.01 13.77
C GLY A 166 -25.80 44.16 15.29
N ALA A 167 -25.09 43.36 16.10
CA ALA A 167 -25.14 43.49 17.55
C ALA A 167 -23.93 44.26 18.09
N ALA A 168 -24.15 45.50 18.53
CA ALA A 168 -23.16 46.36 19.17
C ALA A 168 -22.55 45.72 20.44
N PRO A 169 -21.29 46.00 20.77
CA PRO A 169 -20.60 45.37 21.89
C PRO A 169 -21.17 45.82 23.24
N ARG A 170 -21.84 44.90 23.95
CA ARG A 170 -22.19 45.08 25.36
C ARG A 170 -20.91 45.05 26.21
N ARG A 171 -20.49 46.23 26.69
CA ARG A 171 -19.45 46.40 27.71
C ARG A 171 -19.84 45.59 28.97
N ARG A 172 -19.11 44.51 29.24
CA ARG A 172 -19.18 43.84 30.55
C ARG A 172 -18.49 44.73 31.58
N ARG A 173 -19.27 45.27 32.51
CA ARG A 173 -18.77 45.81 33.78
C ARG A 173 -18.11 44.66 34.53
N ILE A 174 -16.83 44.79 34.86
CA ILE A 174 -16.13 43.96 35.84
C ILE A 174 -16.43 44.59 37.21
N PRO A 175 -17.16 43.93 38.13
CA PRO A 175 -17.28 44.39 39.49
C PRO A 175 -16.13 43.83 40.33
N GLY A 176 -15.36 44.73 40.93
CA GLY A 176 -14.69 44.51 42.20
C GLY A 176 -13.53 43.52 42.22
N ARG A 177 -12.31 44.05 42.23
CA ARG A 177 -11.26 43.64 43.17
C ARG A 177 -10.43 44.86 43.52
N TRP A 178 -10.75 45.41 44.69
CA TRP A 178 -9.81 46.17 45.51
C TRP A 178 -8.99 45.15 46.32
N TRP A 179 -7.84 45.60 46.81
CA TRP A 179 -6.75 44.87 47.49
C TRP A 179 -5.79 44.13 46.54
#